data_AF-A0A0A2DYC0-F1
#
_entry.id   AF-A0A0A2DYC0-F1
#
_cell.length_a   1.000
_cell.length_b   1.000
_cell.length_c   1.000
_cell.angle_alpha   90.00
_cell.angle_beta   90.00
_cell.angle_gamma   90.00
#
_symmetry.space_group_name_H-M   'P 1'
#
loop_
_entity.id
_entity.type
_entity.pdbx_description
1 polymer ?
#
loop_
_entity_poly.entity_id
_entity_poly.type
_entity_poly.pdbx_seq_one_letter_code
_entity_poly.pdbx_strand_id
1 'polypeptide(L)'
;MKLRINKLISDAGLGSRRDVEDYIRQGRVKINGRRAQLSDMVDLGDVVFFDEVDLPVKELLQEHAAMQKQVQKEQRDDARPRPKGRAEERAESQRLQVQSKSAALRKTSKNNPENKRAARLRNEVWDDEHSWDVLPMRHSSKRAQMRRPSSPRGSKGRFRYRDDD
;
A
#
# COMPACT_ATOMS: atom_id res chain seq x y z
N MET A 1 19.68 -8.85 -8.15
CA MET A 1 19.56 -8.83 -6.67
C MET A 1 20.61 -9.78 -6.21
N LYS A 2 21.52 -9.35 -5.34
CA LYS A 2 22.71 -10.13 -5.00
C LYS A 2 22.59 -10.72 -3.61
N LEU A 3 22.89 -12.00 -3.48
CA LEU A 3 22.89 -12.72 -2.21
C LEU A 3 24.28 -13.31 -1.96
N ARG A 4 24.75 -13.33 -0.71
CA ARG A 4 26.02 -13.98 -0.38
C ARG A 4 25.91 -15.50 -0.55
N ILE A 5 26.92 -16.12 -1.14
CA ILE A 5 26.95 -17.56 -1.37
C ILE A 5 26.69 -18.39 -0.09
N ASN A 6 27.26 -17.97 1.05
CA ASN A 6 27.05 -18.64 2.33
C ASN A 6 25.56 -18.69 2.72
N LYS A 7 24.84 -17.59 2.47
CA LYS A 7 23.42 -17.51 2.77
C LYS A 7 22.63 -18.36 1.77
N LEU A 8 22.98 -18.33 0.50
CA LEU A 8 22.27 -19.07 -0.55
C LEU A 8 22.24 -20.56 -0.24
N ILE A 9 23.40 -21.14 0.09
CA ILE A 9 23.54 -22.57 0.35
C ILE A 9 22.87 -22.96 1.68
N SER A 10 22.92 -22.08 2.70
CA SER A 10 22.16 -22.31 3.94
C SER A 10 20.66 -22.23 3.75
N ASP A 11 20.16 -21.27 2.96
CA ASP A 11 18.74 -21.13 2.64
C ASP A 11 18.27 -22.33 1.79
N ALA A 12 19.15 -22.94 0.98
CA ALA A 12 18.92 -24.19 0.27
C ALA A 12 18.85 -25.44 1.19
N GLY A 13 19.17 -25.31 2.48
CA GLY A 13 19.13 -26.41 3.44
C GLY A 13 20.32 -27.38 3.36
N LEU A 14 21.38 -27.05 2.62
CA LEU A 14 22.55 -27.93 2.44
C LEU A 14 23.56 -27.90 3.59
N GLY A 15 23.33 -27.04 4.59
CA GLY A 15 24.16 -26.97 5.80
C GLY A 15 23.95 -25.69 6.59
N SER A 16 24.49 -25.65 7.81
CA SER A 16 24.56 -24.40 8.56
C SER A 16 25.53 -23.43 7.89
N ARG A 17 25.46 -22.14 8.23
CA ARG A 17 26.42 -21.17 7.68
C ARG A 17 27.88 -21.57 7.90
N ARG A 18 28.20 -22.23 9.03
CA ARG A 18 29.55 -22.68 9.35
C ARG A 18 29.98 -23.85 8.45
N ASP A 19 29.11 -24.83 8.28
CA ASP A 19 29.37 -25.97 7.40
C ASP A 19 29.61 -25.50 5.96
N VAL A 20 28.80 -24.53 5.50
CA VAL A 20 28.95 -23.93 4.18
C VAL A 20 30.29 -23.23 4.00
N GLU A 21 30.78 -22.51 5.02
CA GLU A 21 32.11 -21.91 4.96
C GLU A 21 33.20 -22.96 4.80
N ASP A 22 33.09 -24.09 5.50
CA ASP A 22 34.04 -25.19 5.39
C ASP A 22 33.97 -25.89 4.03
N TYR A 23 32.77 -26.07 3.45
CA TYR A 23 32.61 -26.59 2.09
C TYR A 23 33.24 -25.68 1.03
N ILE A 24 33.15 -24.37 1.21
CA ILE A 24 33.80 -23.38 0.33
C ILE A 24 35.32 -23.46 0.48
N ARG A 25 35.84 -23.54 1.72
CA ARG A 25 37.28 -23.71 1.98
C ARG A 25 37.85 -25.01 1.37
N GLN A 26 37.07 -26.08 1.42
CA GLN A 26 37.40 -27.37 0.80
C GLN A 26 37.29 -27.34 -0.74
N GLY A 27 36.68 -26.30 -1.32
CA GLY A 27 36.51 -26.15 -2.76
C GLY A 27 35.41 -27.04 -3.37
N ARG A 28 34.45 -27.49 -2.56
CA ARG A 28 33.29 -28.29 -3.01
C ARG A 28 32.21 -27.47 -3.72
N VAL A 29 32.27 -26.14 -3.57
CA VAL A 29 31.34 -25.18 -4.18
C VAL A 29 31.97 -24.55 -5.42
N LYS A 30 31.24 -24.55 -6.53
CA LYS A 30 31.64 -23.89 -7.78
C LYS A 30 30.55 -22.92 -8.23
N ILE A 31 30.96 -21.71 -8.63
CA ILE A 31 30.09 -20.70 -9.24
C ILE A 31 30.56 -20.53 -10.68
N ASN A 32 29.68 -20.78 -11.66
CA ASN A 32 30.00 -20.68 -13.09
C ASN A 32 31.30 -21.44 -13.47
N GLY A 33 31.52 -22.60 -12.86
CA GLY A 33 32.70 -23.45 -13.08
C GLY A 33 33.98 -23.03 -12.33
N ARG A 34 33.98 -21.91 -11.59
CA ARG A 34 35.11 -21.45 -10.76
C ARG A 34 34.88 -21.81 -9.30
N ARG A 35 35.95 -22.09 -8.54
CA ARG A 35 35.83 -22.32 -7.08
C ARG A 35 35.31 -21.06 -6.41
N ALA A 36 34.26 -21.22 -5.60
CA ALA A 36 33.66 -20.11 -4.87
C ALA A 36 34.59 -19.59 -3.76
N GLN A 37 34.45 -18.31 -3.42
CA GLN A 37 35.03 -17.69 -2.25
C GLN A 37 33.95 -17.27 -1.25
N LEU A 38 34.32 -17.15 0.03
CA LEU A 38 33.42 -16.78 1.12
C LEU A 38 32.75 -15.40 0.94
N SER A 39 33.39 -14.51 0.18
CA SER A 39 32.88 -13.15 -0.07
C SER A 39 32.05 -13.06 -1.35
N ASP A 40 31.89 -14.15 -2.09
CA ASP A 40 31.21 -14.11 -3.39
C ASP A 40 29.71 -13.82 -3.23
N MET A 41 29.23 -13.03 -4.19
CA MET A 41 27.82 -12.71 -4.35
C MET A 41 27.29 -13.42 -5.59
N VAL A 42 26.11 -13.98 -5.45
CA VAL A 42 25.40 -14.71 -6.50
C VAL A 42 24.22 -13.88 -6.98
N ASP A 43 24.08 -13.76 -8.30
CA ASP A 43 22.91 -13.18 -8.96
C ASP A 43 22.00 -14.26 -9.56
N LEU A 44 20.82 -13.85 -10.01
CA LEU A 44 19.79 -14.74 -10.57
C LEU A 44 20.23 -15.56 -11.81
N GLY A 45 21.27 -15.12 -12.51
CA GLY A 45 21.78 -15.75 -13.72
C GLY A 45 23.00 -16.64 -13.49
N ASP A 46 23.52 -16.70 -12.26
CA ASP A 46 24.67 -17.52 -11.93
C ASP A 46 24.26 -18.97 -11.68
N VAL A 47 25.11 -19.90 -12.12
CA VAL A 47 24.94 -21.34 -11.89
C VAL A 47 25.85 -21.75 -10.74
N VAL A 48 25.25 -22.29 -9.68
CA VAL A 48 25.96 -22.71 -8.47
C VAL A 48 25.88 -24.23 -8.34
N PHE A 49 27.05 -24.85 -8.32
CA PHE A 49 27.20 -26.29 -8.10
C PHE A 49 27.74 -26.55 -6.70
N PHE A 50 27.09 -27.47 -6.00
CA PHE A 50 27.54 -28.03 -4.73
C PHE A 50 27.72 -29.53 -4.88
N ASP A 51 28.96 -30.03 -4.79
CA ASP A 51 29.23 -31.47 -4.78
C ASP A 51 28.54 -32.24 -5.95
N GLU A 52 28.56 -31.62 -7.14
CA GLU A 52 27.93 -32.12 -8.39
C GLU A 52 26.41 -31.95 -8.51
N VAL A 53 25.75 -31.40 -7.49
CA VAL A 53 24.32 -31.03 -7.54
C VAL A 53 24.17 -29.55 -7.93
N ASP A 54 23.30 -29.26 -8.89
CA ASP A 54 22.91 -27.90 -9.26
C ASP A 54 21.92 -27.33 -8.24
N LEU A 55 22.18 -26.10 -7.78
CA LEU A 55 21.27 -25.40 -6.88
C LEU A 55 20.30 -24.51 -7.68
N PRO A 56 19.00 -24.51 -7.34
CA PRO A 56 18.01 -23.62 -7.96
C PRO A 56 18.15 -22.18 -7.43
N VAL A 57 19.20 -21.47 -7.86
CA VAL A 57 19.55 -20.11 -7.42
C VAL A 57 18.38 -19.14 -7.60
N LYS A 58 17.65 -19.27 -8.71
CA LYS A 58 16.55 -18.37 -9.07
C LYS A 58 15.41 -18.42 -8.06
N GLU A 59 15.03 -19.61 -7.60
CA GLU A 59 13.94 -19.81 -6.64
C GLU A 59 14.35 -19.27 -5.27
N LEU A 60 15.55 -19.63 -4.81
CA LEU A 60 16.08 -19.17 -3.53
C LEU A 60 16.20 -17.64 -3.42
N LEU A 61 16.67 -16.97 -4.49
CA LEU A 61 16.71 -15.51 -4.51
C LEU A 61 15.31 -14.88 -4.49
N GLN A 62 14.34 -15.47 -5.19
CA GLN A 62 12.97 -14.98 -5.21
C GLN A 62 12.31 -15.12 -3.84
N GLU A 63 12.47 -16.26 -3.18
CA GLU A 63 11.98 -16.51 -1.83
C GLU A 63 12.60 -15.54 -0.83
N HIS A 64 13.92 -15.32 -0.90
CA HIS A 64 14.58 -14.35 -0.05
C HIS A 64 14.05 -12.93 -0.25
N ALA A 65 13.80 -12.51 -1.50
CA ALA A 65 13.19 -11.22 -1.81
C ALA A 65 11.75 -11.12 -1.29
N ALA A 66 10.97 -12.19 -1.43
CA ALA A 66 9.59 -12.25 -0.95
C ALA A 66 9.55 -12.12 0.58
N MET A 67 10.42 -12.85 1.28
CA MET A 67 10.55 -12.80 2.73
C MET A 67 10.99 -11.40 3.21
N GLN A 68 11.95 -10.76 2.54
CA GLN A 68 12.33 -9.38 2.86
C GLN A 68 11.19 -8.37 2.68
N LYS A 69 10.35 -8.55 1.64
CA LYS A 69 9.18 -7.69 1.41
C LYS A 69 8.13 -7.89 2.49
N GLN A 70 7.92 -9.13 2.95
CA GLN A 70 7.00 -9.44 4.05
C GLN A 70 7.47 -8.78 5.35
N VAL A 71 8.74 -8.98 5.72
CA VAL A 71 9.32 -8.36 6.92
C VAL A 71 9.21 -6.83 6.87
N GLN A 72 9.49 -6.20 5.72
CA GLN A 72 9.31 -4.75 5.57
C GLN A 72 7.86 -4.31 5.70
N LYS A 73 6.91 -5.11 5.20
CA LYS A 73 5.48 -4.83 5.35
C LYS A 73 5.07 -4.93 6.82
N GLU A 74 5.48 -5.98 7.52
CA GLU A 74 5.22 -6.16 8.96
C GLU A 74 5.80 -5.01 9.77
N GLN A 75 7.07 -4.65 9.53
CA GLN A 75 7.69 -3.48 10.16
C GLN A 75 6.93 -2.18 9.89
N ARG A 76 6.41 -2.01 8.66
CA ARG A 76 5.59 -0.84 8.30
C ARG A 76 4.24 -0.85 9.00
N ASP A 77 3.61 -2.02 9.13
CA ASP A 77 2.33 -2.20 9.80
C ASP A 77 2.49 -1.99 11.33
N ASP A 78 3.59 -2.44 11.92
CA ASP A 78 3.96 -2.20 13.33
C ASP A 78 4.31 -0.74 13.59
N ALA A 79 5.01 -0.08 12.65
CA ALA A 79 5.32 1.34 12.73
C ALA A 79 4.10 2.24 12.48
N ARG A 80 2.97 1.69 11.99
CA ARG A 80 1.76 2.47 11.76
C ARG A 80 1.17 2.91 13.10
N PRO A 81 0.88 4.22 13.30
CA PRO A 81 0.26 4.67 14.53
C PRO A 81 -1.10 4.01 14.71
N ARG A 82 -1.32 3.39 15.87
CA ARG A 82 -2.60 2.78 16.23
C ARG A 82 -3.64 3.89 16.45
N PRO A 83 -4.86 3.77 15.89
CA PRO A 83 -5.91 4.76 16.13
C PRO A 83 -6.26 4.80 17.62
N LYS A 84 -6.39 6.00 18.20
CA LYS A 84 -6.57 6.17 19.65
C LYS A 84 -8.02 6.00 20.12
N GLY A 85 -8.95 5.70 19.21
CA GLY A 85 -10.36 5.52 19.55
C GLY A 85 -11.24 4.93 18.47
N ARG A 86 -12.43 4.47 18.89
CA ARG A 86 -13.40 3.73 18.07
C ARG A 86 -13.98 4.51 16.89
N ALA A 87 -13.96 5.84 16.94
CA ALA A 87 -14.40 6.71 15.84
C ALA A 87 -13.33 6.77 14.73
N GLU A 88 -12.06 6.81 15.13
CA GLU A 88 -10.91 6.90 14.24
C GLU A 88 -10.66 5.56 13.53
N GLU A 89 -10.78 4.45 14.26
CA GLU A 89 -10.75 3.09 13.71
C GLU A 89 -11.84 2.85 12.65
N ARG A 90 -13.07 3.33 12.89
CA ARG A 90 -14.16 3.28 11.89
C ARG A 90 -13.84 4.11 10.66
N ALA A 91 -13.26 5.30 10.83
CA ALA A 91 -12.88 6.15 9.71
C ALA A 91 -11.76 5.53 8.87
N GLU A 92 -10.75 4.93 9.51
CA GLU A 92 -9.68 4.22 8.82
C GLU A 92 -10.17 2.95 8.10
N SER A 93 -11.04 2.18 8.74
CA SER A 93 -11.64 0.98 8.15
C SER A 93 -12.47 1.32 6.91
N GLN A 94 -13.28 2.38 6.99
CA GLN A 94 -14.01 2.88 5.82
C GLN A 94 -13.05 3.34 4.73
N ARG A 95 -11.97 4.08 5.07
CA ARG A 95 -10.96 4.51 4.09
C ARG A 95 -10.29 3.32 3.40
N LEU A 96 -9.90 2.28 4.13
CA LEU A 96 -9.27 1.07 3.57
C LEU A 96 -10.23 0.31 2.64
N GLN A 97 -11.49 0.13 3.05
CA GLN A 97 -12.54 -0.47 2.20
C GLN A 97 -12.84 0.37 0.96
N VAL A 98 -12.73 1.68 1.08
CA VAL A 98 -12.96 2.63 -0.01
C VAL A 98 -11.72 2.71 -0.92
N GLN A 99 -10.50 2.50 -0.41
CA GLN A 99 -9.26 2.45 -1.19
C GLN A 99 -9.13 1.18 -2.02
N SER A 100 -9.60 0.03 -1.54
CA SER A 100 -9.55 -1.23 -2.30
C SER A 100 -10.43 -1.21 -3.55
N LYS A 101 -11.45 -0.35 -3.60
CA LYS A 101 -12.18 -0.02 -4.84
C LYS A 101 -11.58 1.24 -5.46
N SER A 102 -11.02 1.12 -6.65
CA SER A 102 -10.44 2.25 -7.38
C SER A 102 -11.42 3.43 -7.36
N ALA A 103 -10.95 4.63 -7.03
CA ALA A 103 -11.83 5.79 -6.83
C ALA A 103 -12.76 6.03 -8.03
N ALA A 104 -12.30 5.71 -9.24
CA ALA A 104 -13.08 5.75 -10.47
C ALA A 104 -14.28 4.78 -10.48
N LEU A 105 -14.15 3.57 -9.92
CA LEU A 105 -15.16 2.51 -9.94
C LEU A 105 -16.25 2.65 -8.85
N ARG A 106 -16.22 3.74 -8.08
CA ARG A 106 -17.24 3.99 -7.05
C ARG A 106 -18.55 4.46 -7.71
N LYS A 107 -19.70 4.03 -7.18
CA LYS A 107 -21.03 4.45 -7.68
C LYS A 107 -21.22 5.97 -7.66
N THR A 108 -20.57 6.67 -6.72
CA THR A 108 -20.61 8.13 -6.59
C THR A 108 -19.58 8.86 -7.47
N SER A 109 -18.69 8.13 -8.14
CA SER A 109 -17.64 8.72 -8.98
C SER A 109 -18.18 9.16 -10.32
N LYS A 110 -17.93 10.42 -10.69
CA LYS A 110 -18.21 10.95 -12.04
C LYS A 110 -17.39 10.26 -13.14
N ASN A 111 -16.28 9.63 -12.76
CA ASN A 111 -15.38 8.92 -13.67
C ASN A 111 -15.67 7.43 -13.77
N ASN A 112 -16.74 6.93 -13.12
CA ASN A 112 -17.19 5.56 -13.25
C ASN A 112 -17.65 5.31 -14.69
N PRO A 113 -17.15 4.27 -15.39
CA PRO A 113 -17.58 3.94 -16.74
C PRO A 113 -19.10 3.80 -16.86
N GLU A 114 -19.80 3.28 -15.84
CA GLU A 114 -21.26 3.21 -15.85
C GLU A 114 -21.92 4.58 -15.79
N ASN A 115 -21.43 5.48 -14.92
CA ASN A 115 -21.96 6.84 -14.83
C ASN A 115 -21.65 7.65 -16.09
N LYS A 116 -20.49 7.42 -16.73
CA LYS A 116 -20.17 8.00 -18.04
C LYS A 116 -21.08 7.47 -19.14
N ARG A 117 -21.39 6.17 -19.16
CA ARG A 117 -22.35 5.57 -20.09
C ARG A 117 -23.76 6.14 -19.88
N ALA A 118 -24.22 6.21 -18.64
CA ALA A 118 -25.52 6.80 -18.31
C ALA A 118 -25.60 8.30 -18.68
N ALA A 119 -24.51 9.06 -18.48
CA ALA A 119 -24.44 10.46 -18.89
C ALA A 119 -24.44 10.63 -20.42
N ARG A 120 -23.79 9.72 -21.16
CA ARG A 120 -23.83 9.70 -22.64
C ARG A 120 -25.22 9.38 -23.16
N LEU A 121 -25.83 8.30 -22.66
CA LEU A 121 -27.20 7.91 -23.03
C LEU A 121 -28.21 9.01 -22.71
N ARG A 122 -28.06 9.70 -21.58
CA ARG A 122 -28.91 10.84 -21.23
C ARG A 122 -28.79 12.02 -22.21
N ASN A 123 -27.62 12.22 -22.80
CA ASN A 123 -27.41 13.25 -23.81
C ASN A 123 -27.87 12.79 -25.21
N GLU A 124 -27.74 11.49 -25.53
CA GLU A 124 -28.19 10.91 -26.80
C GLU A 124 -29.72 10.83 -26.90
N VAL A 125 -30.44 10.68 -25.78
CA VAL A 125 -31.92 10.65 -25.71
C VAL A 125 -32.57 12.00 -26.04
N TRP A 126 -31.80 13.05 -26.29
CA TRP A 126 -32.30 14.40 -26.63
C TRP A 126 -32.14 14.79 -28.11
N ASP A 127 -31.64 13.89 -28.97
CA ASP A 127 -31.37 14.15 -30.40
C ASP A 127 -32.35 13.46 -31.38
N ASP A 128 -33.31 12.65 -30.90
CA ASP A 128 -34.38 12.11 -31.75
C ASP A 128 -35.65 12.95 -31.59
N GLU A 129 -36.05 13.55 -32.71
CA GLU A 129 -37.10 14.56 -32.85
C GLU A 129 -38.41 14.20 -32.15
N HIS A 130 -39.01 15.17 -31.44
CA HIS A 130 -40.43 15.58 -31.56
C HIS A 130 -40.69 16.80 -30.66
N SER A 131 -40.89 17.94 -31.32
CA SER A 131 -41.73 19.08 -30.93
C SER A 131 -42.69 18.79 -29.77
N TRP A 132 -42.65 19.62 -28.71
CA TRP A 132 -43.78 20.40 -28.15
C TRP A 132 -43.31 21.10 -26.87
N ASP A 133 -43.71 22.38 -26.73
CA ASP A 133 -43.35 23.30 -25.67
C ASP A 133 -43.53 22.75 -24.25
N VAL A 134 -42.43 22.44 -23.57
CA VAL A 134 -42.43 22.34 -22.11
C VAL A 134 -41.14 22.95 -21.57
N LEU A 135 -41.27 24.14 -20.98
CA LEU A 135 -40.19 24.78 -20.22
C LEU A 135 -39.57 23.77 -19.23
N PRO A 136 -38.23 23.67 -19.13
CA PRO A 136 -37.63 22.85 -18.10
C PRO A 136 -37.96 23.46 -16.74
N MET A 137 -38.85 22.79 -15.98
CA MET A 137 -39.17 23.11 -14.59
C MET A 137 -37.87 23.00 -13.78
N ARG A 138 -37.21 24.13 -13.60
CA ARG A 138 -36.00 24.27 -12.80
C ARG A 138 -36.38 23.95 -11.36
N HIS A 139 -36.11 22.72 -10.90
CA HIS A 139 -36.21 22.40 -9.48
C HIS A 139 -35.13 23.21 -8.73
N SER A 140 -35.52 24.37 -8.21
CA SER A 140 -34.71 25.10 -7.24
C SER A 140 -34.65 24.25 -5.98
N SER A 141 -33.52 23.61 -5.73
CA SER A 141 -33.23 23.05 -4.42
C SER A 141 -33.12 24.24 -3.45
N LYS A 142 -34.22 24.57 -2.79
CA LYS A 142 -34.19 25.42 -1.59
C LYS A 142 -33.37 24.67 -0.54
N ARG A 143 -32.07 24.96 -0.53
CA ARG A 143 -31.15 24.63 0.54
C ARG A 143 -31.68 25.33 1.79
N ALA A 144 -32.44 24.61 2.60
CA ALA A 144 -32.84 25.05 3.93
C ALA A 144 -31.57 25.31 4.74
N GLN A 145 -31.23 26.59 4.91
CA GLN A 145 -30.16 27.00 5.81
C GLN A 145 -30.68 26.81 7.24
N MET A 146 -30.28 25.70 7.88
CA MET A 146 -30.46 25.50 9.30
C MET A 146 -29.72 26.62 10.05
N ARG A 147 -30.49 27.55 10.64
CA ARG A 147 -29.98 28.57 11.55
C ARG A 147 -29.45 27.85 12.79
N ARG A 148 -28.15 27.99 13.06
CA ARG A 148 -27.53 27.58 14.32
C ARG A 148 -28.11 28.43 15.46
N PRO A 149 -28.54 27.85 16.60
CA PRO A 149 -28.86 28.66 17.77
C PRO A 149 -27.58 29.31 18.31
N SER A 150 -27.61 30.63 18.47
CA SER A 150 -26.55 31.43 19.06
C SER A 150 -26.41 31.09 20.55
N SER A 151 -25.26 30.53 20.95
CA SER A 151 -24.88 30.42 22.36
C SER A 151 -24.76 31.81 23.00
N PRO A 152 -25.24 32.02 24.23
CA PRO A 152 -25.08 33.30 24.93
C PRO A 152 -23.61 33.54 25.28
N ARG A 153 -23.15 34.77 25.01
CA ARG A 153 -21.81 35.26 25.29
C ARG A 153 -21.54 35.23 26.79
N GLY A 154 -20.52 34.49 27.20
CA GLY A 154 -19.98 34.56 28.55
C GLY A 154 -19.47 35.96 28.88
N SER A 155 -19.93 36.48 30.01
CA SER A 155 -19.49 37.73 30.62
C SER A 155 -18.02 37.65 31.03
N LYS A 156 -17.12 38.29 30.26
CA LYS A 156 -15.78 38.65 30.74
C LYS A 156 -15.83 40.10 31.20
N GLY A 157 -15.86 40.30 32.52
CA GLY A 157 -15.92 41.61 33.16
C GLY A 157 -14.92 41.73 34.31
N ARG A 158 -13.71 42.17 33.94
CA ARG A 158 -12.79 43.07 34.67
C ARG A 158 -12.24 42.63 36.03
N PHE A 159 -11.02 42.08 35.93
CA PHE A 159 -9.90 42.29 36.84
C PHE A 159 -9.76 43.79 37.19
N ARG A 160 -9.78 44.13 38.48
CA ARG A 160 -9.15 45.35 39.01
C ARG A 160 -8.17 44.92 40.08
N TYR A 161 -6.88 45.11 39.79
CA TYR A 161 -5.89 45.32 40.84
C TYR A 161 -6.19 46.66 41.51
N ARG A 162 -6.16 46.66 42.84
CA ARG A 162 -6.22 47.86 43.68
C ARG A 162 -4.85 47.91 44.34
N ASP A 163 -3.97 48.71 43.77
CA ASP A 163 -2.81 49.27 44.48
C ASP A 163 -3.35 50.43 45.33
N ASP A 164 -2.97 50.48 46.60
CA ASP A 164 -2.44 51.64 47.32
C ASP A 164 -2.35 51.34 48.84
N ASP A 165 -1.14 51.62 49.36
CA ASP A 165 -0.61 51.78 50.74
C ASP A 165 -0.82 50.71 51.83
#